data_AF-A0A2E0RN62-F1
#
_entry.id   AF-A0A2E0RN62-F1
#
_cell.length_a   1.000
_cell.length_b   1.000
_cell.length_c   1.000
_cell.angle_alpha   90.00
_cell.angle_beta   90.00
_cell.angle_gamma   90.00
#
_symmetry.space_group_name_H-M   'P 1'
#
loop_
_entity.id
_entity.type
_entity.pdbx_description
1 polymer ?
#
loop_
_entity_poly.entity_id
_entity_poly.type
_entity_poly.pdbx_seq_one_letter_code
_entity_poly.pdbx_strand_id
1 'polypeptide(L)'
;MRHRAGGVDPDRLAELEEERRFLLRSLNDLEREYRAGDIDEVDYRELRDGYTVRAAATLRAIEDGKSTLPAKPPVDWKRRIVSGVAVVALIGIVWWALAAWSAQRLPGQTATGFDPRDENTVLVAQARAVMFDQPGAAAALYDEVLDNDPDHVEALTYRGWTLALSTRAMEDSSEVTDALKSSIDSLGRAVELDPEYPDAHCFLGIIQIRFLQSPSGAVPYLERCLEQNPPADVRVLVEPLLDEARTES
;
A
#
# COMPACT_ATOMS: atom_id res chain seq x y z
N MET A 1 -29.20 70.44 7.21
CA MET A 1 -28.84 70.13 5.81
C MET A 1 -27.51 69.39 5.81
N ARG A 2 -27.49 68.13 5.35
CA ARG A 2 -26.29 67.28 5.25
C ARG A 2 -25.69 67.45 3.86
N HIS A 3 -24.39 67.73 3.75
CA HIS A 3 -23.58 67.37 2.58
C HIS A 3 -22.25 66.81 3.07
N ARG A 4 -22.05 65.52 2.81
CA ARG A 4 -20.79 64.78 2.97
C ARG A 4 -20.45 64.32 1.55
N ALA A 5 -19.37 64.84 0.96
CA ALA A 5 -18.87 64.37 -0.34
C ALA A 5 -17.36 64.54 -0.34
N GLY A 6 -16.63 63.42 -0.47
CA GLY A 6 -15.15 63.42 -0.46
C GLY A 6 -14.52 62.03 -0.34
N GLY A 7 -15.22 60.97 -0.79
CA GLY A 7 -14.62 59.66 -1.01
C GLY A 7 -14.57 59.42 -2.52
N VAL A 8 -13.41 59.04 -3.04
CA VAL A 8 -13.21 58.69 -4.45
C VAL A 8 -14.14 57.54 -4.81
N ASP A 9 -14.90 57.73 -5.89
CA ASP A 9 -15.85 56.75 -6.37
C ASP A 9 -15.14 55.74 -7.31
N PRO A 10 -14.92 54.47 -6.88
CA PRO A 10 -14.31 53.46 -7.75
C PRO A 10 -15.12 53.24 -9.04
N ASP A 11 -16.43 53.50 -9.00
CA ASP A 11 -17.31 53.37 -10.17
C ASP A 11 -16.95 54.46 -11.20
N ARG A 12 -16.60 55.68 -10.74
CA ARG A 12 -16.15 56.75 -11.63
C ARG A 12 -14.81 56.43 -12.31
N LEU A 13 -13.89 55.75 -11.61
CA LEU A 13 -12.63 55.31 -12.21
C LEU A 13 -12.87 54.22 -13.27
N ALA A 14 -13.81 53.31 -13.00
CA ALA A 14 -14.21 52.28 -13.95
C ALA A 14 -14.84 52.87 -15.23
N GLU A 15 -15.73 53.87 -15.10
CA GLU A 15 -16.31 54.61 -16.24
C GLU A 15 -15.23 55.26 -17.12
N LEU A 16 -14.24 55.92 -16.49
CA LEU A 16 -13.13 56.53 -17.23
C LEU A 16 -12.27 55.47 -17.95
N GLU A 17 -12.05 54.30 -17.34
CA GLU A 17 -11.35 53.19 -18.00
C GLU A 17 -12.14 52.61 -19.18
N GLU A 18 -13.46 52.60 -19.12
CA GLU A 18 -14.33 52.25 -20.24
C GLU A 18 -14.26 53.28 -21.38
N GLU A 19 -14.35 54.56 -21.05
CA GLU A 19 -14.22 55.65 -22.02
C GLU A 19 -12.85 55.61 -22.72
N ARG A 20 -11.76 55.36 -21.97
CA ARG A 20 -10.43 55.15 -22.52
C ARG A 20 -10.42 53.99 -23.53
N ARG A 21 -11.03 52.86 -23.20
CA ARG A 21 -11.09 51.69 -24.10
C ARG A 21 -11.86 52.03 -25.38
N PHE A 22 -12.97 52.77 -25.27
CA PHE A 22 -13.73 53.22 -26.43
C PHE A 22 -12.89 54.12 -27.33
N LEU A 23 -12.26 55.17 -26.79
CA LEU A 23 -11.49 56.13 -27.58
C LEU A 23 -10.29 55.50 -28.30
N LEU A 24 -9.57 54.60 -27.64
CA LEU A 24 -8.46 53.87 -28.26
C LEU A 24 -8.94 52.94 -29.38
N ARG A 25 -10.11 52.33 -29.23
CA ARG A 25 -10.72 51.52 -30.28
C ARG A 25 -11.11 52.39 -31.47
N SER A 26 -11.79 53.52 -31.24
CA SER A 26 -12.18 54.46 -32.30
C SER A 26 -10.98 55.03 -33.06
N LEU A 27 -9.85 55.30 -32.38
CA LEU A 27 -8.62 55.72 -33.04
C LEU A 27 -8.04 54.63 -33.96
N ASN A 28 -8.07 53.36 -33.52
CA ASN A 28 -7.63 52.24 -34.35
C ASN A 28 -8.56 52.01 -35.54
N ASP A 29 -9.86 52.21 -35.33
CA ASP A 29 -10.90 52.13 -36.34
C ASP A 29 -10.70 53.16 -37.44
N LEU A 30 -10.56 54.43 -37.04
CA LEU A 30 -10.32 55.57 -37.91
C LEU A 30 -9.04 55.38 -38.76
N GLU A 31 -7.98 54.86 -38.15
CA GLU A 31 -6.73 54.55 -38.86
C GLU A 31 -6.91 53.47 -39.94
N ARG A 32 -7.74 52.45 -39.66
CA ARG A 32 -8.04 51.40 -40.63
C ARG A 32 -8.86 51.93 -41.80
N GLU A 33 -9.88 52.74 -41.52
CA GLU A 33 -10.73 53.37 -42.54
C GLU A 33 -9.92 54.32 -43.44
N TYR A 34 -9.03 55.13 -42.87
CA TYR A 34 -8.10 55.96 -43.66
C TYR A 34 -7.18 55.11 -44.55
N ARG A 35 -6.61 54.01 -44.03
CA ARG A 35 -5.79 53.09 -44.84
C ARG A 35 -6.57 52.38 -45.95
N ALA A 36 -7.86 52.15 -45.74
CA ALA A 36 -8.75 51.58 -46.76
C ALA A 36 -9.13 52.60 -47.85
N GLY A 37 -8.88 53.90 -47.59
CA GLY A 37 -9.26 54.99 -48.49
C GLY A 37 -10.71 55.44 -48.33
N ASP A 38 -11.38 55.02 -47.26
CA ASP A 38 -12.79 55.32 -47.00
C ASP A 38 -13.01 56.76 -46.49
N ILE A 39 -11.96 57.39 -45.96
CA ILE A 39 -11.96 58.76 -45.42
C ILE A 39 -10.75 59.51 -46.00
N ASP A 40 -10.93 60.78 -46.36
CA ASP A 40 -9.84 61.61 -46.86
C ASP A 40 -8.88 62.07 -45.75
N GLU A 41 -7.74 62.61 -46.16
CA GLU A 41 -6.66 62.98 -45.25
C GLU A 41 -6.99 64.17 -44.35
N VAL A 42 -7.88 65.08 -44.79
CA VAL A 42 -8.28 66.26 -44.01
C VAL A 42 -9.23 65.81 -42.90
N ASP A 43 -10.25 65.04 -43.25
CA ASP A 43 -11.23 64.50 -42.31
C ASP A 43 -10.58 63.55 -41.28
N TYR A 44 -9.66 62.69 -41.74
CA TYR A 44 -8.88 61.81 -40.88
C TYR A 44 -8.09 62.61 -39.83
N ARG A 45 -7.41 63.69 -40.23
CA ARG A 45 -6.62 64.52 -39.31
C ARG A 45 -7.49 65.20 -38.26
N GLU A 46 -8.61 65.78 -38.67
CA GLU A 46 -9.52 66.48 -37.75
C GLU A 46 -10.09 65.52 -36.68
N LEU A 47 -10.60 64.36 -37.12
CA LEU A 47 -11.15 63.35 -36.22
C LEU A 47 -10.07 62.76 -35.30
N ARG A 48 -8.89 62.45 -35.85
CA ARG A 48 -7.76 61.90 -35.09
C ARG A 48 -7.32 62.87 -34.00
N ASP A 49 -7.21 64.15 -34.30
CA ASP A 49 -6.80 65.15 -33.32
C ASP A 49 -7.83 65.27 -32.19
N GLY A 50 -9.13 65.29 -32.54
CA GLY A 50 -10.22 65.32 -31.55
C GLY A 50 -10.21 64.10 -30.61
N TYR A 51 -10.09 62.88 -31.15
CA TYR A 51 -10.01 61.67 -30.35
C TYR A 51 -8.73 61.60 -29.52
N THR A 52 -7.59 62.04 -30.06
CA THR A 52 -6.31 62.05 -29.35
C THR A 52 -6.33 62.99 -28.15
N VAL A 53 -6.89 64.19 -28.31
CA VAL A 53 -7.04 65.16 -27.22
C VAL A 53 -7.92 64.58 -26.11
N ARG A 54 -9.07 63.99 -26.46
CA ARG A 54 -9.98 63.39 -25.48
C ARG A 54 -9.34 62.20 -24.76
N ALA A 55 -8.67 61.30 -25.48
CA ALA A 55 -7.97 60.17 -24.89
C ALA A 55 -6.89 60.60 -23.90
N ALA A 56 -6.12 61.64 -24.24
CA ALA A 56 -5.13 62.22 -23.34
C ALA A 56 -5.76 62.84 -22.08
N ALA A 57 -6.92 63.48 -22.20
CA ALA A 57 -7.66 64.01 -21.05
C ALA A 57 -8.17 62.88 -20.13
N THR A 58 -8.79 61.83 -20.68
CA THR A 58 -9.27 60.68 -19.92
C THR A 58 -8.13 59.93 -19.22
N LEU A 59 -6.98 59.76 -19.89
CA LEU A 59 -5.80 59.12 -19.30
C LEU A 59 -5.28 59.87 -18.06
N ARG A 60 -5.20 61.21 -18.12
CA ARG A 60 -4.81 62.04 -16.98
C ARG A 60 -5.80 61.90 -15.82
N ALA A 61 -7.10 61.92 -16.10
CA ALA A 61 -8.13 61.76 -15.08
C ALA A 61 -8.07 60.39 -14.37
N ILE A 62 -7.74 59.32 -15.10
CA ILE A 62 -7.51 57.99 -14.52
C ILE A 62 -6.28 57.99 -13.62
N GLU A 63 -5.19 58.64 -14.05
CA GLU A 63 -3.94 58.71 -13.28
C GLU A 63 -4.13 59.51 -11.98
N ASP A 64 -4.81 60.64 -12.04
CA ASP A 64 -5.21 61.44 -10.87
C ASP A 64 -6.10 60.61 -9.93
N GLY A 65 -7.09 59.89 -10.47
CA GLY A 65 -7.94 58.99 -9.69
C GLY A 65 -7.19 57.83 -9.04
N LYS A 66 -6.17 57.26 -9.71
CA LYS A 66 -5.32 56.19 -9.15
C LYS A 66 -4.38 56.69 -8.07
N SER A 67 -3.88 57.93 -8.19
CA SER A 67 -2.97 58.54 -7.22
C SER A 67 -3.63 58.81 -5.85
N THR A 68 -4.97 58.84 -5.82
CA THR A 68 -5.78 59.09 -4.61
C THR A 68 -6.31 57.80 -3.95
N LEU A 69 -6.04 56.62 -4.54
CA LEU A 69 -6.34 55.34 -3.91
C LEU A 69 -5.40 55.06 -2.72
N PRO A 70 -5.88 54.43 -1.64
CA PRO A 70 -5.03 54.14 -0.48
C PRO A 70 -3.87 53.22 -0.85
N ALA A 71 -2.66 53.58 -0.40
CA ALA A 71 -1.45 52.80 -0.65
C ALA A 71 -1.56 51.38 -0.04
N LYS A 72 -1.13 50.37 -0.81
CA LYS A 72 -1.05 48.98 -0.36
C LYS A 72 -0.11 48.88 0.85
N PRO A 73 -0.47 48.19 1.96
CA PRO A 73 0.34 48.17 3.16
C PRO A 73 1.74 47.57 2.90
N PRO A 74 2.81 48.13 3.52
CA PRO A 74 4.17 47.66 3.29
C PRO A 74 4.37 46.26 3.88
N VAL A 75 5.09 45.42 3.16
CA VAL A 75 5.33 44.03 3.54
C VAL A 75 6.70 43.91 4.22
N ASP A 76 6.74 43.35 5.43
CA ASP A 76 7.99 43.17 6.18
C ASP A 76 8.81 41.98 5.63
N TRP A 77 9.76 42.30 4.76
CA TRP A 77 10.64 41.33 4.10
C TRP A 77 11.59 40.61 5.07
N LYS A 78 11.95 41.20 6.21
CA LYS A 78 12.85 40.55 7.18
C LYS A 78 12.16 39.36 7.83
N ARG A 79 10.89 39.54 8.21
CA ARG A 79 10.06 38.47 8.76
C ARG A 79 9.85 37.34 7.74
N ARG A 80 9.70 37.65 6.45
CA ARG A 80 9.59 36.65 5.39
C ARG A 80 10.87 35.83 5.18
N ILE A 81 12.04 36.46 5.23
CA ILE A 81 13.33 35.76 5.09
C ILE A 81 13.57 34.84 6.30
N VAL A 82 13.32 35.32 7.52
CA VAL A 82 13.44 34.50 8.74
C VAL A 82 12.49 33.30 8.69
N SER A 83 11.25 33.50 8.26
CA SER A 83 10.30 32.39 8.07
C SER A 83 10.77 31.40 7.01
N GLY A 84 11.35 31.86 5.90
CA GLY A 84 11.90 30.98 4.86
C GLY A 84 13.06 30.11 5.36
N VAL A 85 14.02 30.72 6.06
CA VAL A 85 15.18 29.99 6.62
C VAL A 85 14.75 28.96 7.67
N ALA A 86 13.78 29.30 8.53
CA ALA A 86 13.26 28.36 9.53
C ALA A 86 12.61 27.13 8.90
N VAL A 87 11.88 27.31 7.79
CA VAL A 87 11.26 26.19 7.05
C VAL A 87 12.33 25.29 6.43
N VAL A 88 13.36 25.86 5.80
CA VAL A 88 14.44 25.06 5.20
C VAL A 88 15.24 24.31 6.27
N ALA A 89 15.52 24.93 7.42
CA ALA A 89 16.18 24.26 8.54
C ALA A 89 15.36 23.09 9.10
N LEU A 90 14.04 23.26 9.25
CA LEU A 90 13.13 22.19 9.65
C LEU A 90 13.14 21.03 8.65
N ILE A 91 13.11 21.32 7.35
CA ILE A 91 13.18 20.29 6.31
C ILE A 91 14.51 19.53 6.40
N GLY A 92 15.63 20.22 6.59
CA GLY A 92 16.95 19.60 6.78
C GLY A 92 17.04 18.71 8.02
N ILE A 93 16.48 19.14 9.15
CA ILE A 93 16.42 18.35 10.39
C ILE A 93 15.56 17.09 10.19
N VAL A 94 14.39 17.23 9.56
CA VAL A 94 13.50 16.10 9.24
C VAL A 94 14.21 15.12 8.30
N TRP A 95 14.90 15.61 7.27
CA TRP A 95 15.68 14.77 6.36
C TRP A 95 16.78 13.98 7.07
N TRP A 96 17.55 14.64 7.93
CA TRP A 96 18.61 13.99 8.70
C TRP A 96 18.06 12.96 9.70
N ALA A 97 16.96 13.29 10.40
CA ALA A 97 16.31 12.37 11.33
C ALA A 97 15.74 11.12 10.62
N LEU A 98 15.11 11.30 9.47
CA LEU A 98 14.60 10.18 8.65
C LEU A 98 15.72 9.28 8.17
N ALA A 99 16.86 9.84 7.76
CA ALA A 99 18.03 9.05 7.36
C ALA A 99 18.59 8.22 8.53
N ALA A 100 18.72 8.82 9.72
CA ALA A 100 19.26 8.15 10.91
C ALA A 100 18.37 7.00 11.43
N TRP A 101 17.04 7.12 11.31
CA TRP A 101 16.09 6.10 11.78
C TRP A 101 15.91 4.94 10.79
N SER A 102 16.15 5.17 9.49
CA SER A 102 16.04 4.13 8.46
C SER A 102 17.07 2.98 8.59
N ALA A 103 18.04 3.12 9.49
CA ALA A 103 19.11 2.17 9.74
C ALA A 103 18.77 1.08 10.78
N GLN A 104 17.59 1.10 11.41
CA GLN A 104 17.14 0.06 12.34
C GLN A 104 16.09 -0.84 11.69
N ARG A 105 16.53 -1.83 10.90
CA ARG A 105 15.66 -2.89 10.35
C ARG A 105 15.87 -4.16 11.18
N LEU A 106 14.78 -4.77 11.67
CA LEU A 106 14.81 -6.09 12.31
C LEU A 106 14.69 -7.19 11.23
N PRO A 107 15.34 -8.36 11.40
CA PRO A 107 15.18 -9.48 10.47
C PRO A 107 13.71 -9.93 10.39
N GLY A 108 13.18 -10.13 9.18
CA GLY A 108 11.85 -10.74 8.96
C GLY A 108 10.69 -9.78 8.61
N GLN A 109 10.89 -8.46 8.59
CA GLN A 109 9.84 -7.52 8.16
C GLN A 109 9.88 -7.26 6.66
N THR A 110 8.74 -7.44 5.97
CA THR A 110 8.59 -7.05 4.56
C THR A 110 8.32 -5.55 4.43
N ALA A 111 8.70 -4.97 3.28
CA ALA A 111 8.68 -3.52 3.04
C ALA A 111 7.30 -2.85 3.12
N THR A 112 6.22 -3.63 3.15
CA THR A 112 4.82 -3.17 3.20
C THR A 112 4.23 -3.15 4.62
N GLY A 113 4.99 -3.58 5.64
CA GLY A 113 4.51 -3.65 7.03
C GLY A 113 3.68 -4.90 7.34
N PHE A 114 3.69 -5.91 6.46
CA PHE A 114 3.06 -7.21 6.68
C PHE A 114 4.04 -8.16 7.36
N ASP A 115 3.64 -8.74 8.49
CA ASP A 115 4.45 -9.72 9.24
C ASP A 115 4.14 -11.13 8.72
N PRO A 116 5.13 -11.86 8.17
CA PRO A 116 4.92 -13.25 7.73
C PRO A 116 4.36 -14.16 8.83
N ARG A 117 4.56 -13.83 10.12
CA ARG A 117 3.99 -14.59 11.23
C ARG A 117 2.47 -14.45 11.33
N ASP A 118 1.95 -13.26 11.01
CA ASP A 118 0.50 -13.02 10.96
C ASP A 118 -0.11 -13.78 9.77
N GLU A 119 0.60 -13.83 8.64
CA GLU A 119 0.24 -14.61 7.47
C GLU A 119 0.20 -16.11 7.75
N ASN A 120 1.29 -16.65 8.32
CA ASN A 120 1.40 -18.06 8.66
C ASN A 120 0.29 -18.49 9.64
N THR A 121 -0.06 -17.64 10.60
CA THR A 121 -1.17 -17.90 11.53
C THR A 121 -2.51 -18.06 10.77
N VAL A 122 -2.75 -17.21 9.78
CA VAL A 122 -3.97 -17.25 8.94
C VAL A 122 -3.96 -18.48 8.02
N LEU A 123 -2.82 -18.83 7.43
CA LEU A 123 -2.66 -20.02 6.58
C LEU A 123 -2.86 -21.32 7.37
N VAL A 124 -2.25 -21.45 8.55
CA VAL A 124 -2.44 -22.61 9.45
C VAL A 124 -3.91 -22.75 9.84
N ALA A 125 -4.60 -21.64 10.18
CA ALA A 125 -6.02 -21.68 10.51
C ALA A 125 -6.89 -22.16 9.34
N GLN A 126 -6.60 -21.70 8.12
CA GLN A 126 -7.28 -22.16 6.90
C GLN A 126 -7.01 -23.63 6.61
N ALA A 127 -5.76 -24.08 6.73
CA ALA A 127 -5.37 -25.46 6.51
C ALA A 127 -6.12 -26.40 7.47
N ARG A 128 -6.20 -26.05 8.77
CA ARG A 128 -6.98 -26.78 9.77
C ARG A 128 -8.46 -26.86 9.46
N ALA A 129 -9.04 -25.80 8.89
CA ALA A 129 -10.46 -25.78 8.56
C ALA A 129 -10.82 -26.78 7.44
N VAL A 130 -9.88 -27.11 6.56
CA VAL A 130 -10.13 -27.98 5.39
C VAL A 130 -9.42 -29.34 5.47
N MET A 131 -8.54 -29.58 6.45
CA MET A 131 -7.66 -30.76 6.48
C MET A 131 -8.36 -32.11 6.46
N PHE A 132 -9.58 -32.21 7.00
CA PHE A 132 -10.33 -33.47 7.01
C PHE A 132 -11.17 -33.67 5.73
N ASP A 133 -11.73 -32.59 5.18
CA ASP A 133 -12.60 -32.66 3.99
C ASP A 133 -11.78 -32.65 2.69
N GLN A 134 -10.68 -31.90 2.66
CA GLN A 134 -9.83 -31.66 1.50
C GLN A 134 -8.34 -31.74 1.90
N PRO A 135 -7.83 -32.93 2.27
CA PRO A 135 -6.47 -33.09 2.76
C PRO A 135 -5.39 -32.58 1.79
N GLY A 136 -5.56 -32.77 0.47
CA GLY A 136 -4.63 -32.20 -0.52
C GLY A 136 -4.60 -30.68 -0.53
N ALA A 137 -5.74 -30.01 -0.32
CA ALA A 137 -5.80 -28.55 -0.24
C ALA A 137 -5.17 -28.03 1.06
N ALA A 138 -5.35 -28.74 2.18
CA ALA A 138 -4.65 -28.41 3.43
C ALA A 138 -3.14 -28.58 3.30
N ALA A 139 -2.66 -29.63 2.62
CA ALA A 139 -1.23 -29.82 2.37
C ALA A 139 -0.63 -28.62 1.62
N ALA A 140 -1.32 -28.11 0.59
CA ALA A 140 -0.88 -26.94 -0.16
C ALA A 140 -0.84 -25.65 0.70
N LEU A 141 -1.80 -25.47 1.61
CA LEU A 141 -1.77 -24.33 2.55
C LEU A 141 -0.61 -24.44 3.55
N TYR A 142 -0.26 -25.65 3.99
CA TYR A 142 0.93 -25.84 4.81
C TYR A 142 2.23 -25.67 4.01
N ASP A 143 2.26 -26.01 2.71
CA ASP A 143 3.38 -25.67 1.81
C ASP A 143 3.62 -24.16 1.81
N GLU A 144 2.57 -23.34 1.69
CA GLU A 144 2.70 -21.86 1.73
C GLU A 144 3.27 -21.36 3.07
N VAL A 145 2.91 -22.00 4.19
CA VAL A 145 3.52 -21.67 5.50
C VAL A 145 5.02 -21.96 5.50
N LEU A 146 5.43 -23.09 4.90
CA LEU A 146 6.82 -23.53 4.85
C LEU A 146 7.67 -22.74 3.85
N ASP A 147 7.07 -22.16 2.82
CA ASP A 147 7.76 -21.20 1.95
C ASP A 147 8.19 -19.94 2.73
N ASN A 148 7.38 -19.51 3.70
CA ASN A 148 7.66 -18.37 4.57
C ASN A 148 8.54 -18.74 5.78
N ASP A 149 8.33 -19.92 6.37
CA ASP A 149 9.03 -20.43 7.54
C ASP A 149 9.33 -21.94 7.38
N PRO A 150 10.47 -22.30 6.75
CA PRO A 150 10.79 -23.69 6.40
C PRO A 150 10.93 -24.65 7.59
N ASP A 151 11.19 -24.11 8.79
CA ASP A 151 11.38 -24.89 10.01
C ASP A 151 10.14 -24.84 10.94
N HIS A 152 8.97 -24.42 10.41
CA HIS A 152 7.72 -24.40 11.17
C HIS A 152 7.22 -25.82 11.49
N VAL A 153 7.59 -26.34 12.66
CA VAL A 153 7.32 -27.72 13.12
C VAL A 153 5.87 -28.16 12.94
N GLU A 154 4.91 -27.31 13.31
CA GLU A 154 3.48 -27.60 13.17
C GLU A 154 3.06 -27.79 11.70
N ALA A 155 3.51 -26.91 10.80
CA ALA A 155 3.17 -26.97 9.39
C ALA A 155 3.82 -28.19 8.72
N LEU A 156 5.09 -28.49 9.04
CA LEU A 156 5.75 -29.73 8.61
C LEU A 156 4.96 -30.97 9.04
N THR A 157 4.50 -30.99 10.30
CA THR A 157 3.75 -32.12 10.87
C THR A 157 2.42 -32.33 10.15
N TYR A 158 1.59 -31.29 10.05
CA TYR A 158 0.27 -31.44 9.48
C TYR A 158 0.28 -31.48 7.94
N ARG A 159 1.27 -30.90 7.27
CA ARG A 159 1.54 -31.16 5.85
C ARG A 159 1.77 -32.64 5.61
N GLY A 160 2.67 -33.26 6.37
CA GLY A 160 2.96 -34.67 6.20
C GLY A 160 1.73 -35.54 6.43
N TRP A 161 0.96 -35.27 7.48
CA TRP A 161 -0.28 -35.99 7.75
C TRP A 161 -1.32 -35.86 6.64
N THR A 162 -1.57 -34.63 6.18
CA THR A 162 -2.57 -34.36 5.13
C THR A 162 -2.15 -34.90 3.76
N LEU A 163 -0.85 -34.90 3.43
CA LEU A 163 -0.34 -35.60 2.26
C LEU A 163 -0.65 -37.10 2.31
N ALA A 164 -0.37 -37.77 3.42
CA ALA A 164 -0.73 -39.19 3.57
C ALA A 164 -2.24 -39.41 3.48
N LEU A 165 -3.06 -38.59 4.16
CA LEU A 165 -4.52 -38.70 4.05
C LEU A 165 -5.03 -38.54 2.62
N SER A 166 -4.42 -37.67 1.82
CA SER A 166 -4.81 -37.40 0.44
C SER A 166 -4.69 -38.63 -0.47
N THR A 167 -3.81 -39.58 -0.12
CA THR A 167 -3.58 -40.78 -0.93
C THR A 167 -4.63 -41.87 -0.72
N ARG A 168 -5.45 -41.81 0.33
CA ARG A 168 -6.40 -42.89 0.69
C ARG A 168 -7.42 -43.23 -0.39
N ALA A 169 -7.80 -42.25 -1.20
CA ALA A 169 -8.78 -42.42 -2.28
C ALA A 169 -8.14 -42.57 -3.66
N MET A 170 -6.81 -42.56 -3.74
CA MET A 170 -6.05 -42.69 -4.98
C MET A 170 -5.81 -44.15 -5.32
N GLU A 171 -5.68 -44.45 -6.61
CA GLU A 171 -5.17 -45.75 -7.06
C GLU A 171 -3.65 -45.83 -6.85
N ASP A 172 -3.16 -47.04 -6.57
CA ASP A 172 -1.74 -47.30 -6.41
C ASP A 172 -0.96 -46.82 -7.65
N SER A 173 -0.11 -45.82 -7.44
CA SER A 173 0.59 -45.10 -8.49
C SER A 173 1.90 -44.51 -7.98
N SER A 174 2.74 -44.04 -8.91
CA SER A 174 3.95 -43.28 -8.54
C SER A 174 3.60 -42.02 -7.76
N GLU A 175 2.46 -41.38 -8.05
CA GLU A 175 1.98 -40.19 -7.33
C GLU A 175 1.69 -40.49 -5.85
N VAL A 176 1.05 -41.63 -5.56
CA VAL A 176 0.86 -42.10 -4.17
C VAL A 176 2.20 -42.31 -3.48
N THR A 177 3.16 -42.92 -4.17
CA THR A 177 4.50 -43.17 -3.63
C THR A 177 5.24 -41.87 -3.32
N ASP A 178 5.18 -40.90 -4.24
CA ASP A 178 5.83 -39.60 -4.08
C ASP A 178 5.19 -38.78 -2.95
N ALA A 179 3.86 -38.80 -2.84
CA ALA A 179 3.13 -38.14 -1.76
C ALA A 179 3.45 -38.75 -0.39
N LEU A 180 3.52 -40.08 -0.29
CA LEU A 180 3.91 -40.78 0.94
C LEU A 180 5.38 -40.52 1.31
N LYS A 181 6.28 -40.47 0.32
CA LYS A 181 7.67 -40.08 0.55
C LYS A 181 7.75 -38.65 1.09
N SER A 182 7.08 -37.70 0.45
CA SER A 182 7.05 -36.29 0.89
C SER A 182 6.41 -36.12 2.27
N SER A 183 5.41 -36.96 2.58
CA SER A 183 4.79 -37.03 3.89
C SER A 183 5.79 -37.40 4.99
N ILE A 184 6.54 -38.49 4.77
CA ILE A 184 7.56 -38.98 5.70
C ILE A 184 8.72 -38.00 5.82
N ASP A 185 9.16 -37.41 4.72
CA ASP A 185 10.24 -36.42 4.73
C ASP A 185 9.83 -35.18 5.58
N SER A 186 8.59 -34.71 5.46
CA SER A 186 8.07 -33.58 6.24
C SER A 186 7.99 -33.90 7.74
N LEU A 187 7.43 -35.05 8.07
CA LEU A 187 7.30 -35.49 9.46
C LEU A 187 8.66 -35.81 10.09
N GLY A 188 9.58 -36.40 9.33
CA GLY A 188 10.95 -36.63 9.75
C GLY A 188 11.65 -35.32 10.08
N ARG A 189 11.49 -34.30 9.23
CA ARG A 189 12.02 -32.95 9.51
C ARG A 189 11.40 -32.33 10.76
N ALA A 190 10.09 -32.51 10.99
CA ALA A 190 9.45 -32.05 12.22
C ALA A 190 10.05 -32.71 13.47
N VAL A 191 10.29 -34.03 13.44
CA VAL A 191 10.94 -34.77 14.53
C VAL A 191 12.40 -34.34 14.73
N GLU A 192 13.14 -34.03 13.67
CA GLU A 192 14.51 -33.51 13.79
C GLU A 192 14.55 -32.14 14.49
N LEU A 193 13.58 -31.28 14.19
CA LEU A 193 13.48 -29.94 14.76
C LEU A 193 12.97 -29.95 16.19
N ASP A 194 11.97 -30.79 16.45
CA ASP A 194 11.37 -30.99 17.77
C ASP A 194 11.10 -32.49 18.02
N PRO A 195 12.06 -33.19 18.66
CA PRO A 195 11.92 -34.61 19.00
C PRO A 195 10.85 -34.92 20.05
N GLU A 196 10.25 -33.90 20.68
CA GLU A 196 9.18 -34.06 21.66
C GLU A 196 7.82 -33.65 21.10
N TYR A 197 7.73 -33.19 19.84
CA TYR A 197 6.45 -32.85 19.20
C TYR A 197 5.57 -34.11 19.04
N PRO A 198 4.48 -34.27 19.81
CA PRO A 198 3.80 -35.56 19.93
C PRO A 198 3.15 -36.02 18.63
N ASP A 199 2.47 -35.10 17.95
CA ASP A 199 1.70 -35.37 16.72
C ASP A 199 2.57 -35.95 15.61
N ALA A 200 3.83 -35.47 15.47
CA ALA A 200 4.74 -35.96 14.45
C ALA A 200 5.05 -37.46 14.64
N HIS A 201 5.26 -37.89 15.88
CA HIS A 201 5.49 -39.29 16.22
C HIS A 201 4.24 -40.14 16.01
N CYS A 202 3.08 -39.64 16.45
CA CYS A 202 1.81 -40.35 16.25
C CYS A 202 1.52 -40.56 14.76
N PHE A 203 1.66 -39.52 13.93
CA PHE A 203 1.42 -39.60 12.50
C PHE A 203 2.44 -40.47 11.78
N LEU A 204 3.73 -40.40 12.10
CA LEU A 204 4.74 -41.30 11.53
C LEU A 204 4.39 -42.76 11.82
N GLY A 205 4.09 -43.11 13.07
CA GLY A 205 3.73 -44.48 13.44
C GLY A 205 2.49 -44.97 12.69
N ILE A 206 1.45 -44.14 12.59
CA ILE A 206 0.22 -44.46 11.84
C ILE A 206 0.52 -44.64 10.35
N ILE A 207 1.36 -43.78 9.76
CA ILE A 207 1.73 -43.86 8.35
C ILE A 207 2.49 -45.16 8.06
N GLN A 208 3.45 -45.51 8.91
CA GLN A 208 4.22 -46.75 8.76
C GLN A 208 3.32 -47.98 8.75
N ILE A 209 2.41 -48.12 9.73
CA ILE A 209 1.55 -49.32 9.81
C ILE A 209 0.39 -49.29 8.80
N ARG A 210 -0.28 -48.15 8.60
CA ARG A 210 -1.52 -48.09 7.79
C ARG A 210 -1.30 -47.82 6.32
N PHE A 211 -0.23 -47.13 5.95
CA PHE A 211 0.02 -46.76 4.55
C PHE A 211 1.19 -47.54 3.97
N LEU A 212 2.27 -47.71 4.73
CA LEU A 212 3.45 -48.43 4.24
C LEU A 212 3.45 -49.93 4.54
N GLN A 213 2.46 -50.42 5.29
CA GLN A 213 2.39 -51.82 5.73
C GLN A 213 3.70 -52.27 6.39
N SER A 214 4.29 -51.38 7.21
CA SER A 214 5.53 -51.59 7.96
C SER A 214 5.27 -51.57 9.47
N PRO A 215 4.76 -52.67 10.05
CA PRO A 215 4.56 -52.82 11.50
C PRO A 215 5.82 -52.51 12.31
N SER A 216 6.97 -53.07 11.93
CA SER A 216 8.24 -52.88 12.63
C SER A 216 8.76 -51.45 12.55
N GLY A 217 8.54 -50.76 11.42
CA GLY A 217 8.84 -49.35 11.27
C GLY A 217 7.97 -48.44 12.15
N ALA A 218 6.77 -48.89 12.52
CA ALA A 218 5.82 -48.10 13.30
C ALA A 218 6.14 -48.08 14.81
N VAL A 219 6.62 -49.19 15.36
CA VAL A 219 6.86 -49.37 16.82
C VAL A 219 7.57 -48.18 17.48
N PRO A 220 8.76 -47.72 17.04
CA PRO A 220 9.48 -46.65 17.74
C PRO A 220 8.70 -45.33 17.78
N TYR A 221 7.92 -45.04 16.73
CA TYR A 221 7.13 -43.81 16.65
C TYR A 221 5.84 -43.89 17.48
N LEU A 222 5.16 -45.03 17.47
CA LEU A 222 3.96 -45.24 18.30
C LEU A 222 4.29 -45.28 19.79
N GLU A 223 5.43 -45.87 20.17
CA GLU A 223 5.94 -45.82 21.56
C GLU A 223 6.20 -44.37 21.98
N ARG A 224 6.94 -43.61 21.17
CA ARG A 224 7.23 -42.21 21.47
C ARG A 224 5.96 -41.36 21.53
N CYS A 225 4.99 -41.58 20.63
CA CYS A 225 3.68 -40.94 20.69
C CYS A 225 3.00 -41.15 22.05
N LEU A 226 2.97 -42.38 22.57
CA LEU A 226 2.35 -42.69 23.87
C LEU A 226 3.14 -42.15 25.06
N GLU A 227 4.48 -42.15 24.99
CA GLU A 227 5.36 -41.55 26.02
C GLU A 227 5.05 -40.06 26.24
N GLN A 228 4.63 -39.36 25.19
CA GLN A 228 4.25 -37.94 25.25
C GLN A 228 2.86 -37.67 25.84
N ASN A 229 2.20 -38.69 26.41
CA ASN A 229 0.88 -38.59 27.05
C ASN A 229 -0.18 -37.89 26.17
N PRO A 230 -0.49 -38.45 25.00
CA PRO A 230 -1.43 -37.83 24.07
C PRO A 230 -2.84 -37.82 24.67
N PRO A 231 -3.75 -36.97 24.14
CA PRO A 231 -5.16 -36.98 24.51
C PRO A 231 -5.78 -38.38 24.50
N ALA A 232 -6.78 -38.61 25.36
CA ALA A 232 -7.32 -39.96 25.60
C ALA A 232 -7.90 -40.62 24.34
N ASP A 233 -8.51 -39.83 23.45
CA ASP A 233 -9.00 -40.26 22.14
C ASP A 233 -7.87 -40.70 21.20
N VAL A 234 -6.77 -39.96 21.15
CA VAL A 234 -5.56 -40.33 20.38
C VAL A 234 -4.94 -41.61 20.97
N ARG A 235 -4.87 -41.72 22.29
CA ARG A 235 -4.35 -42.91 22.97
C ARG A 235 -5.16 -44.16 22.67
N VAL A 236 -6.49 -44.07 22.69
CA VAL A 236 -7.41 -45.16 22.29
C VAL A 236 -7.19 -45.60 20.84
N LEU A 237 -6.78 -44.68 19.97
CA LEU A 237 -6.42 -45.00 18.59
C LEU A 237 -5.04 -45.66 18.48
N VAL A 238 -4.04 -45.18 19.23
CA VAL A 238 -2.63 -45.55 19.06
C VAL A 238 -2.26 -46.84 19.80
N GLU A 239 -2.80 -47.08 21.00
CA GLU A 239 -2.50 -48.30 21.79
C GLU A 239 -2.75 -49.59 21.00
N PRO A 240 -3.90 -49.80 20.33
CA PRO A 240 -4.14 -51.01 19.53
C PRO A 240 -3.18 -51.14 18.34
N LEU A 241 -2.78 -50.02 17.73
CA LEU A 241 -1.82 -50.02 16.62
C LEU A 241 -0.43 -50.47 17.08
N LEU A 242 -0.02 -50.06 18.28
CA LEU A 242 1.26 -50.48 18.85
C LEU A 242 1.25 -51.98 19.18
N ASP A 243 0.15 -52.49 19.72
CA ASP A 243 0.01 -53.92 20.02
C ASP A 243 0.02 -54.78 18.73
N GLU A 244 -0.69 -54.32 17.70
CA GLU A 244 -0.65 -54.92 16.35
C GLU A 244 0.77 -54.88 15.79
N ALA A 245 1.42 -53.71 15.82
CA ALA A 245 2.77 -53.51 15.32
C ALA A 245 3.77 -54.48 15.95
N ARG A 246 3.72 -54.65 17.28
CA ARG A 246 4.60 -55.56 18.03
C ARG A 246 4.33 -57.03 17.76
N THR A 247 3.10 -57.39 17.41
CA THR A 247 2.72 -58.79 17.12
C THR A 247 3.17 -59.20 15.72
N GLU A 248 3.18 -58.25 14.77
CA GLU A 248 3.50 -58.49 13.36
C GLU A 248 4.96 -58.15 12.98
N SER A 249 5.76 -57.62 13.90
CA SER A 249 7.20 -57.36 13.73
C SER A 249 8.06 -58.60 13.93
#